data_AF-A0ABD2N357-F1
#
_entry.id   AF-A0ABD2N357-F1
#
_cell.length_a   1.000
_cell.length_b   1.000
_cell.length_c   1.000
_cell.angle_alpha   90.00
_cell.angle_beta   90.00
_cell.angle_gamma   90.00
#
_symmetry.space_group_name_H-M   'P 1'
#
loop_
_entity.id
_entity.type
_entity.pdbx_description
1 polymer ?
#
loop_
_entity_poly.entity_id
_entity_poly.type
_entity_poly.pdbx_seq_one_letter_code
_entity_poly.pdbx_strand_id
1 'polypeptide(L)'
;MSQSCAVCKKIAVQSCSACNTTYYCSKEHQKSHWKVHKNACAPFKTTSDEFGKTLIAIRNIEPKEKIVIKLPLIIGPVSEKEIICISCYKKIDQKSNSICPKCGLKLCGKLCENREEHIELCKIFETQNINAEKCTNLFKFLIPLKILILKTTNFKKFDIIMSNYLYEEPRECFKNVLDELLTLCGKLGISTTNEELSKIYVMSKRNFLEINHTKSSLIKGLYPVIPLLKQNCVPNTKRIFSEDANKLTVLSTILIKKGETLTSNFAEPLWGTLDRQSYLRTTKFINCSCVRCKDPTELNIYTSSIYCQKCKDKLLEDKSPKIVSTNPLDLEASWKCEKCDNEILAKQIAFGNKSLAREINNINMEQPKCLEHFYLNMGKFFIQLILSV
;
A
#
# COMPACT_ATOMS: atom_id res chain seq x y z
N MET A 1 24.65 -10.94 -29.74
CA MET A 1 25.66 -10.11 -29.04
C MET A 1 26.23 -10.91 -27.89
N SER A 2 27.55 -11.13 -27.86
CA SER A 2 28.25 -11.80 -26.76
C SER A 2 28.27 -10.90 -25.51
N GLN A 3 27.81 -11.41 -24.38
CA GLN A 3 27.81 -10.69 -23.10
C GLN A 3 29.24 -10.67 -22.51
N SER A 4 29.62 -9.58 -21.84
CA SER A 4 30.97 -9.40 -21.28
C SER A 4 31.03 -9.65 -19.77
N CYS A 5 32.20 -10.10 -19.31
CA CYS A 5 32.45 -10.36 -17.90
C CYS A 5 32.41 -9.06 -17.08
N ALA A 6 31.64 -9.05 -16.00
CA ALA A 6 31.51 -7.89 -15.12
C ALA A 6 32.84 -7.41 -14.50
N VAL A 7 33.82 -8.31 -14.37
CA VAL A 7 35.14 -8.03 -13.76
C VAL A 7 36.18 -7.62 -14.81
N CYS A 8 36.46 -8.47 -15.79
CA CYS A 8 37.57 -8.29 -16.73
C CYS A 8 37.17 -7.90 -18.15
N LYS A 9 35.86 -7.72 -18.41
CA LYS A 9 35.27 -7.36 -19.72
C LYS A 9 35.51 -8.34 -20.88
N LYS A 10 36.23 -9.46 -20.68
CA LYS A 10 36.33 -10.57 -21.64
C LYS A 10 34.97 -11.22 -21.89
N ILE A 11 34.85 -12.00 -22.97
CA ILE A 11 33.63 -12.76 -23.30
C ILE A 11 33.22 -13.62 -22.09
N ALA A 12 31.96 -13.52 -21.68
CA ALA A 12 31.43 -14.32 -20.60
C ALA A 12 30.95 -15.69 -21.12
N VAL A 13 31.18 -16.72 -20.31
CA VAL A 13 30.73 -18.10 -20.58
C VAL A 13 29.62 -18.55 -19.64
N GLN A 14 29.35 -17.78 -18.59
CA GLN A 14 28.31 -18.07 -17.60
C GLN A 14 27.65 -16.78 -17.09
N SER A 15 26.41 -16.90 -16.63
CA SER A 15 25.67 -15.85 -15.94
C SER A 15 25.58 -16.15 -14.44
N CYS A 16 25.34 -15.12 -13.63
CA CYS A 16 24.95 -15.32 -12.23
C CYS A 16 23.71 -16.21 -12.19
N SER A 17 23.79 -17.38 -11.56
CA SER A 17 22.66 -18.33 -11.46
C SER A 17 21.43 -17.76 -10.75
N ALA A 18 21.63 -16.75 -9.88
CA ALA A 18 20.57 -16.14 -9.10
C ALA A 18 19.80 -15.04 -9.84
N CYS A 19 20.41 -14.29 -10.75
CA CYS A 19 19.69 -13.23 -11.47
C CYS A 19 19.77 -13.35 -13.00
N ASN A 20 20.68 -14.13 -13.55
CA ASN A 20 20.92 -14.23 -15.00
C ASN A 20 21.13 -12.87 -15.72
N THR A 21 21.41 -11.79 -14.99
CA THR A 21 21.59 -10.43 -15.54
C THR A 21 23.04 -9.97 -15.53
N THR A 22 23.91 -10.61 -14.74
CA THR A 22 25.35 -10.30 -14.69
C THR A 22 26.13 -11.51 -15.16
N TYR A 23 27.12 -11.29 -16.02
CA TYR A 23 27.85 -12.35 -16.72
C TYR A 23 29.32 -12.40 -16.30
N TYR A 24 29.91 -13.59 -16.33
CA TYR A 24 31.27 -13.87 -15.89
C TYR A 24 31.99 -14.81 -16.88
N CYS A 25 33.29 -14.59 -17.06
CA CYS A 25 34.12 -15.53 -17.82
C CYS A 25 34.57 -16.74 -16.99
N SER A 26 34.44 -16.72 -15.65
CA SER A 26 34.80 -17.84 -14.77
C SER A 26 34.10 -17.76 -13.40
N LYS A 27 34.12 -18.86 -12.63
CA LYS A 27 33.53 -18.94 -11.28
C LYS A 27 34.31 -18.08 -10.28
N GLU A 28 35.61 -17.90 -10.49
CA GLU A 28 36.48 -17.04 -9.67
C GLU A 28 36.04 -15.59 -9.77
N HIS A 29 35.79 -15.08 -10.99
CA HIS A 29 35.28 -13.71 -11.19
C HIS A 29 33.88 -13.51 -10.62
N GLN A 30 33.02 -14.53 -10.64
CA GLN A 30 31.74 -14.45 -9.95
C GLN A 30 31.92 -14.35 -8.44
N LYS A 31 32.77 -15.20 -7.83
CA LYS A 31 33.04 -15.18 -6.38
C LYS A 31 33.68 -13.86 -5.94
N SER A 32 34.64 -13.32 -6.70
CA SER A 32 35.29 -12.05 -6.38
C SER A 32 34.31 -10.88 -6.49
N HIS A 33 33.47 -10.86 -7.52
CA HIS A 33 32.46 -9.83 -7.72
C HIS A 33 31.25 -9.98 -6.79
N TRP A 34 31.01 -11.15 -6.18
CA TRP A 34 29.82 -11.42 -5.36
C TRP A 34 29.66 -10.43 -4.22
N LYS A 35 30.75 -9.96 -3.60
CA LYS A 35 30.71 -8.95 -2.53
C LYS A 35 29.99 -7.67 -2.96
N VAL A 36 30.11 -7.30 -4.24
CA VAL A 36 29.46 -6.15 -4.88
C VAL A 36 28.09 -6.56 -5.45
N HIS A 37 28.07 -7.65 -6.22
CA HIS A 37 26.89 -8.08 -6.97
C HIS A 37 25.73 -8.53 -6.08
N LYS A 38 25.96 -9.17 -4.94
CA LYS A 38 24.91 -9.73 -4.07
C LYS A 38 23.81 -8.71 -3.71
N ASN A 39 24.19 -7.44 -3.56
CA ASN A 39 23.27 -6.36 -3.21
C ASN A 39 22.42 -5.88 -4.42
N ALA A 40 22.90 -6.16 -5.63
CA ALA A 40 22.23 -5.88 -6.90
C ALA A 40 21.60 -7.13 -7.54
N CYS A 41 21.84 -8.32 -6.97
CA CYS A 41 21.36 -9.60 -7.47
C CYS A 41 19.89 -9.79 -7.11
N ALA A 42 19.01 -9.15 -7.89
CA ALA A 42 17.57 -9.33 -7.77
C ALA A 42 17.11 -10.55 -8.59
N PRO A 43 16.19 -11.39 -8.07
CA PRO A 43 15.61 -12.51 -8.83
C PRO A 43 14.49 -12.07 -9.79
N PHE A 44 14.37 -10.76 -10.04
CA PHE A 44 13.37 -10.15 -10.88
C PHE A 44 13.99 -9.01 -11.70
N LYS A 45 13.29 -8.61 -12.75
CA LYS A 45 13.57 -7.39 -13.52
C LYS A 45 12.31 -6.54 -13.63
N THR A 46 12.49 -5.25 -13.81
CA THR A 46 11.40 -4.34 -14.16
C THR A 46 11.06 -4.49 -15.64
N THR A 47 9.77 -4.55 -15.95
CA THR A 47 9.22 -4.46 -17.31
C THR A 47 8.13 -3.40 -17.32
N SER A 48 7.79 -2.88 -18.49
CA SER A 48 6.64 -1.98 -18.65
C SER A 48 5.51 -2.73 -19.34
N ASP A 49 4.28 -2.52 -18.86
CA ASP A 49 3.04 -2.87 -19.55
C ASP A 49 2.15 -1.62 -19.69
N GLU A 50 0.96 -1.77 -20.24
CA GLU A 50 -0.03 -0.69 -20.40
C GLU A 50 -0.47 -0.04 -19.07
N PHE A 51 -0.24 -0.72 -17.93
CA PHE A 51 -0.57 -0.27 -16.58
C PHE A 51 0.66 0.27 -15.82
N GLY A 52 1.81 0.39 -16.49
CA GLY A 52 3.03 0.99 -15.96
C GLY A 52 4.17 0.00 -15.76
N LYS A 53 5.05 0.28 -14.80
CA LYS A 53 6.18 -0.61 -14.51
C LYS A 53 5.74 -1.72 -13.56
N THR A 54 6.14 -2.94 -13.88
CA THR A 54 5.92 -4.11 -13.02
C THR A 54 7.17 -4.97 -12.90
N LEU A 55 7.20 -5.88 -11.93
CA LEU A 55 8.29 -6.82 -11.72
C LEU A 55 7.93 -8.20 -12.27
N ILE A 56 8.85 -8.79 -13.03
CA ILE A 56 8.75 -10.18 -13.50
C ILE A 56 9.94 -11.00 -13.03
N ALA A 57 9.70 -12.26 -12.67
CA ALA A 57 10.73 -13.19 -12.24
C ALA A 57 11.64 -13.57 -13.41
N ILE A 58 12.96 -13.59 -13.20
CA ILE A 58 13.95 -13.95 -14.24
C ILE A 58 14.53 -15.36 -14.07
N ARG A 59 14.13 -16.02 -12.98
CA ARG A 59 14.31 -17.43 -12.67
C ARG A 59 13.13 -17.88 -11.80
N ASN A 60 13.08 -19.16 -11.46
CA ASN A 60 12.16 -19.64 -10.44
C ASN A 60 12.55 -19.05 -9.07
N ILE A 61 11.56 -18.64 -8.29
CA ILE A 61 11.68 -18.13 -6.92
C ILE A 61 10.93 -19.09 -6.01
N GLU A 62 11.65 -19.68 -5.06
CA GLU A 62 11.10 -20.71 -4.20
C GLU A 62 10.17 -20.12 -3.12
N PRO A 63 9.19 -20.90 -2.61
CA PRO A 63 8.38 -20.48 -1.47
C PRO A 63 9.26 -20.02 -0.30
N LYS A 64 8.85 -18.94 0.38
CA LYS A 64 9.54 -18.30 1.51
C LYS A 64 10.87 -17.61 1.17
N GLU A 65 11.31 -17.62 -0.09
CA GLU A 65 12.50 -16.89 -0.51
C GLU A 65 12.30 -15.37 -0.34
N LYS A 66 13.28 -14.68 0.25
CA LYS A 66 13.28 -13.22 0.40
C LYS A 66 13.68 -12.57 -0.93
N ILE A 67 12.71 -11.98 -1.61
CA ILE A 67 12.86 -11.36 -2.93
C ILE A 67 13.50 -9.98 -2.81
N VAL A 68 13.00 -9.16 -1.88
CA VAL A 68 13.45 -7.77 -1.68
C VAL A 68 13.52 -7.45 -0.20
N ILE A 69 14.58 -6.75 0.19
CA ILE A 69 14.70 -6.14 1.52
C ILE A 69 15.10 -4.68 1.34
N LYS A 70 14.23 -3.72 1.74
CA LYS A 70 14.47 -2.28 1.55
C LYS A 70 14.01 -1.46 2.74
N LEU A 71 14.75 -0.37 2.98
CA LEU A 71 14.32 0.72 3.85
C LEU A 71 13.32 1.61 3.09
N PRO A 72 12.45 2.34 3.81
CA PRO A 72 11.57 3.31 3.17
C PRO A 72 12.39 4.44 2.56
N LEU A 73 11.94 4.94 1.40
CA LEU A 73 12.43 6.18 0.83
C LEU A 73 11.94 7.35 1.66
N ILE A 74 10.65 7.41 1.96
CA ILE A 74 10.04 8.49 2.73
C ILE A 74 9.14 7.87 3.78
N ILE A 75 9.14 8.47 4.96
CA ILE A 75 8.16 8.21 6.01
C ILE A 75 7.39 9.50 6.34
N GLY A 76 6.18 9.35 6.87
CA GLY A 76 5.28 10.44 7.19
C GLY A 76 4.15 10.03 8.15
N PRO A 77 3.38 10.99 8.68
CA PRO A 77 2.21 10.70 9.52
C PRO A 77 1.14 9.93 8.74
N VAL A 78 0.37 9.09 9.45
CA VAL A 78 -0.88 8.53 8.92
C VAL A 78 -2.02 9.54 9.02
N SER A 79 -2.05 10.25 10.15
CA SER A 79 -3.13 11.13 10.59
C SER A 79 -2.62 12.53 10.89
N GLU A 80 -3.46 13.50 10.60
CA GLU A 80 -3.24 14.92 10.85
C GLU A 80 -3.54 15.31 12.30
N LYS A 81 -4.26 14.43 13.02
CA LYS A 81 -4.75 14.68 14.38
C LYS A 81 -3.76 14.27 15.47
N GLU A 82 -2.77 13.43 15.14
CA GLU A 82 -1.81 12.95 16.13
C GLU A 82 -0.67 13.96 16.33
N ILE A 83 -0.32 14.22 17.59
CA ILE A 83 0.83 15.03 17.95
C ILE A 83 2.08 14.13 17.93
N ILE A 84 2.89 14.26 16.89
CA ILE A 84 4.09 13.44 16.70
C ILE A 84 5.33 14.30 16.46
N CYS A 85 6.50 13.76 16.81
CA CYS A 85 7.80 14.35 16.49
C CYS A 85 8.06 14.29 14.97
N ILE A 86 8.47 15.41 14.36
CA ILE A 86 8.71 15.47 12.91
C ILE A 86 9.90 14.60 12.45
N SER A 87 10.89 14.37 13.32
CA SER A 87 12.12 13.66 12.99
C SER A 87 12.00 12.16 13.25
N CYS A 88 11.41 11.77 14.38
CA CYS A 88 11.36 10.36 14.80
C CYS A 88 9.95 9.75 14.78
N TYR A 89 8.91 10.53 14.47
CA TYR A 89 7.52 10.08 14.37
C TYR A 89 6.91 9.43 15.61
N LYS A 90 7.61 9.46 16.76
CA LYS A 90 7.05 9.06 18.04
C LYS A 90 5.98 10.05 18.49
N LYS A 91 4.94 9.53 19.12
CA LYS A 91 3.91 10.34 19.79
C LYS A 91 4.55 11.22 20.87
N ILE A 92 4.15 12.48 20.89
CA ILE A 92 4.51 13.44 21.94
C ILE A 92 3.27 13.59 22.82
N ASP A 93 3.47 13.68 24.14
CA ASP A 93 2.39 13.96 25.09
C ASP A 93 1.70 15.29 24.72
N GLN A 94 0.37 15.33 24.76
CA GLN A 94 -0.40 16.53 24.47
C GLN A 94 -0.07 17.70 25.40
N LYS A 95 0.44 17.41 26.62
CA LYS A 95 0.88 18.44 27.57
C LYS A 95 2.28 18.99 27.28
N SER A 96 3.02 18.35 26.38
CA SER A 96 4.37 18.77 25.99
C SER A 96 4.31 19.77 24.84
N ASN A 97 4.76 21.00 25.10
CA ASN A 97 4.99 22.04 24.08
C ASN A 97 6.42 21.96 23.51
N SER A 98 6.94 20.75 23.28
CA SER A 98 8.30 20.58 22.75
C SER A 98 8.32 20.93 21.26
N ILE A 99 8.65 22.20 20.97
CA ILE A 99 8.79 22.76 19.63
C ILE A 99 10.22 23.25 19.39
N CYS A 100 10.65 23.27 18.13
CA CYS A 100 11.89 23.93 17.73
C CYS A 100 11.70 25.45 17.82
N PRO A 101 12.59 26.20 18.49
CA PRO A 101 12.45 27.65 18.63
C PRO A 101 12.66 28.42 17.33
N LYS A 102 13.34 27.82 16.33
CA LYS A 102 13.64 28.48 15.05
C LYS A 102 12.50 28.38 14.05
N CYS A 103 11.88 27.20 13.93
CA CYS A 103 10.88 26.92 12.91
C CYS A 103 9.48 26.60 13.47
N GLY A 104 9.34 26.32 14.76
CA GLY A 104 8.07 25.93 15.39
C GLY A 104 7.64 24.47 15.15
N LEU A 105 8.48 23.62 14.54
CA LEU A 105 8.18 22.20 14.34
C LEU A 105 8.17 21.42 15.66
N LYS A 106 7.24 20.47 15.82
CA LYS A 106 7.16 19.61 17.01
C LYS A 106 8.29 18.58 17.05
N LEU A 107 8.98 18.51 18.19
CA LEU A 107 10.14 17.63 18.42
C LEU A 107 10.05 17.00 19.81
N CYS A 108 10.43 15.73 19.96
CA CYS A 108 10.43 15.09 21.28
C CYS A 108 11.67 15.44 22.15
N GLY A 109 12.63 16.21 21.62
CA GLY A 109 13.83 16.62 22.36
C GLY A 109 15.03 16.96 21.47
N LYS A 110 16.12 17.41 22.09
CA LYS A 110 17.34 17.93 21.42
C LYS A 110 17.99 16.97 20.41
N LEU A 111 17.94 15.66 20.66
CA LEU A 111 18.47 14.68 19.71
C LEU A 111 17.73 14.72 18.37
N CYS A 112 16.42 15.00 18.36
CA CYS A 112 15.64 15.10 17.13
C CYS A 112 15.79 16.45 16.42
N GLU A 113 16.25 17.48 17.12
CA GLU A 113 16.59 18.79 16.54
C GLU A 113 17.80 18.72 15.61
N ASN A 114 18.76 17.84 15.91
CA ASN A 114 19.99 17.66 15.12
C ASN A 114 19.89 16.57 14.03
N ARG A 115 18.70 16.01 13.80
CA ARG A 115 18.49 15.00 12.76
C ARG A 115 18.26 15.64 11.41
N GLU A 116 18.77 15.00 10.35
CA GLU A 116 18.62 15.46 8.96
C GLU A 116 17.15 15.71 8.61
N GLU A 117 16.23 14.83 9.05
CA GLU A 117 14.80 14.96 8.76
C GLU A 117 14.17 16.26 9.28
N HIS A 118 14.71 16.81 10.38
CA HIS A 118 14.31 18.11 10.90
C HIS A 118 15.07 19.24 10.23
N ILE A 119 16.40 19.14 10.12
CA ILE A 119 17.26 20.22 9.62
C ILE A 119 16.80 20.69 8.23
N GLU A 120 16.48 19.76 7.33
CA GLU A 120 16.00 20.09 5.98
C GLU A 120 14.70 20.92 6.01
N LEU A 121 13.72 20.52 6.82
CA LEU A 121 12.46 21.24 6.96
C LEU A 121 12.65 22.55 7.73
N CYS A 122 13.40 22.54 8.83
CA CYS A 122 13.67 23.69 9.67
C CYS A 122 14.23 24.85 8.86
N LYS A 123 15.21 24.58 7.99
CA LYS A 123 15.82 25.59 7.12
C LYS A 123 14.79 26.28 6.24
N ILE A 124 13.79 25.57 5.72
CA ILE A 124 12.75 26.13 4.85
C ILE A 124 11.87 27.10 5.65
N PHE A 125 11.38 26.67 6.81
CA PHE A 125 10.54 27.50 7.67
C PHE A 125 11.29 28.74 8.20
N GLU A 126 12.55 28.56 8.60
CA GLU A 126 13.42 29.65 9.08
C GLU A 126 13.69 30.67 7.96
N THR A 127 14.03 30.21 6.74
CA THR A 127 14.29 31.09 5.59
C THR A 127 13.07 31.94 5.21
N GLN A 128 11.87 31.37 5.31
CA GLN A 128 10.63 32.07 4.99
C GLN A 128 10.06 32.86 6.17
N ASN A 129 10.71 32.82 7.34
CA ASN A 129 10.25 33.45 8.58
C ASN A 129 8.80 33.03 8.95
N ILE A 130 8.49 31.74 8.77
CA ILE A 130 7.17 31.15 9.06
C ILE A 130 7.29 30.23 10.27
N ASN A 131 6.43 30.44 11.26
CA ASN A 131 6.27 29.50 12.37
C ASN A 131 5.33 28.35 11.96
N ALA A 132 5.87 27.14 11.91
CA ALA A 132 5.16 25.91 11.52
C ALA A 132 3.96 25.58 12.41
N GLU A 133 3.92 26.05 13.66
CA GLU A 133 2.78 25.85 14.57
C GLU A 133 1.52 26.55 14.06
N LYS A 134 1.67 27.64 13.31
CA LYS A 134 0.56 28.37 12.67
C LYS A 134 0.07 27.69 11.38
N CYS A 135 0.75 26.66 10.90
CA CYS A 135 0.39 25.92 9.69
C CYS A 135 -0.51 24.72 10.05
N THR A 136 -1.81 24.96 10.21
CA THR A 136 -2.80 23.93 10.57
C THR A 136 -2.77 22.70 9.66
N ASN A 137 -2.50 22.87 8.36
CA ASN A 137 -2.49 21.80 7.37
C ASN A 137 -1.10 21.17 7.14
N LEU A 138 -0.10 21.46 7.96
CA LEU A 138 1.26 20.96 7.71
C LEU A 138 1.33 19.42 7.74
N PHE A 139 0.73 18.78 8.74
CA PHE A 139 0.77 17.32 8.86
C PHE A 139 0.00 16.61 7.73
N LYS A 140 -1.08 17.23 7.23
CA LYS A 140 -1.85 16.79 6.03
C LYS A 140 -0.96 16.67 4.81
N PHE A 141 -0.05 17.62 4.66
CA PHE A 141 0.77 17.81 3.48
C PHE A 141 2.23 17.43 3.65
N LEU A 142 2.62 16.88 4.80
CA LEU A 142 4.03 16.60 5.08
C LEU A 142 4.65 15.62 4.09
N ILE A 143 3.92 14.57 3.69
CA ILE A 143 4.40 13.60 2.69
C ILE A 143 4.63 14.25 1.31
N PRO A 144 3.64 14.91 0.68
CA PRO A 144 3.87 15.56 -0.61
C PRO A 144 4.93 16.67 -0.53
N LEU A 145 4.99 17.44 0.56
CA LEU A 145 6.05 18.42 0.79
C LEU A 145 7.43 17.78 0.85
N LYS A 146 7.59 16.68 1.60
CA LYS A 146 8.86 15.93 1.65
C LYS A 146 9.28 15.44 0.26
N ILE A 147 8.34 14.97 -0.56
CA ILE A 147 8.65 14.57 -1.95
C ILE A 147 9.16 15.77 -2.75
N LEU A 148 8.48 16.93 -2.68
CA LEU A 148 8.88 18.14 -3.39
C LEU A 148 10.27 18.63 -2.96
N ILE A 149 10.58 18.59 -1.67
CA ILE A 149 11.88 19.03 -1.12
C ILE A 149 13.04 18.17 -1.67
N LEU A 150 12.81 16.88 -1.92
CA LEU A 150 13.84 16.03 -2.52
C LEU A 150 14.30 16.51 -3.90
N LYS A 151 13.50 17.32 -4.62
CA LYS A 151 13.90 17.91 -5.90
C LYS A 151 15.18 18.74 -5.78
N THR A 152 15.36 19.40 -4.64
CA THR A 152 16.55 20.23 -4.37
C THR A 152 17.56 19.52 -3.49
N THR A 153 17.12 18.72 -2.50
CA THR A 153 18.05 18.09 -1.54
C THR A 153 18.62 16.75 -2.02
N ASN A 154 17.85 15.96 -2.79
CA ASN A 154 18.28 14.65 -3.26
C ASN A 154 17.55 14.23 -4.55
N PHE A 155 17.96 14.82 -5.68
CA PHE A 155 17.30 14.61 -6.97
C PHE A 155 17.28 13.13 -7.41
N LYS A 156 18.31 12.34 -7.08
CA LYS A 156 18.32 10.90 -7.40
C LYS A 156 17.15 10.15 -6.74
N LYS A 157 16.86 10.50 -5.48
CA LYS A 157 15.75 9.90 -4.72
C LYS A 157 14.40 10.38 -5.27
N PHE A 158 14.30 11.65 -5.63
CA PHE A 158 13.13 12.22 -6.32
C PHE A 158 12.86 11.53 -7.66
N ASP A 159 13.89 11.33 -8.48
CA ASP A 159 13.79 10.67 -9.78
C ASP A 159 13.32 9.20 -9.66
N ILE A 160 13.82 8.44 -8.69
CA ILE A 160 13.33 7.08 -8.40
C ILE A 160 11.84 7.07 -8.04
N ILE A 161 11.40 8.07 -7.27
CA ILE A 161 10.02 8.23 -6.82
C ILE A 161 9.11 8.54 -8.01
N MET A 162 9.51 9.51 -8.84
CA MET A 162 8.69 9.99 -9.96
C MET A 162 8.72 9.03 -11.15
N SER A 163 9.83 8.35 -11.43
CA SER A 163 9.97 7.43 -12.57
C SER A 163 9.17 6.13 -12.43
N ASN A 164 8.70 5.78 -11.23
CA ASN A 164 7.89 4.60 -10.97
C ASN A 164 6.40 4.93 -10.79
N TYR A 165 6.00 6.16 -11.11
CA TYR A 165 4.63 6.62 -11.06
C TYR A 165 3.98 6.52 -12.45
N LEU A 166 2.84 5.84 -12.54
CA LEU A 166 1.93 5.96 -13.69
C LEU A 166 1.07 7.20 -13.44
N TYR A 167 1.04 8.13 -14.40
CA TYR A 167 0.16 9.28 -14.31
C TYR A 167 -1.30 8.84 -14.36
N GLU A 168 -2.07 9.29 -13.38
CA GLU A 168 -3.52 9.25 -13.39
C GLU A 168 -4.02 10.66 -13.11
N GLU A 169 -5.09 11.04 -13.80
CA GLU A 169 -5.69 12.35 -13.60
C GLU A 169 -6.21 12.47 -12.17
N PRO A 170 -5.94 13.60 -11.49
CA PRO A 170 -6.50 13.83 -10.17
C PRO A 170 -8.03 13.86 -10.26
N ARG A 171 -8.68 13.24 -9.29
CA ARG A 171 -10.14 13.32 -9.17
C ARG A 171 -10.56 14.75 -8.93
N GLU A 172 -11.75 15.10 -9.40
CA GLU A 172 -12.35 16.41 -9.13
C GLU A 172 -12.41 16.74 -7.63
N CYS A 173 -12.67 15.76 -6.77
CA CYS A 173 -12.71 15.96 -5.32
C CYS A 173 -11.36 16.34 -4.69
N PHE A 174 -10.25 16.28 -5.43
CA PHE A 174 -8.93 16.67 -4.94
C PHE A 174 -8.59 18.14 -5.23
N LYS A 175 -9.35 18.85 -6.07
CA LYS A 175 -9.05 20.25 -6.47
C LYS A 175 -8.81 21.16 -5.25
N ASN A 176 -9.77 21.23 -4.33
CA ASN A 176 -9.65 22.06 -3.12
C ASN A 176 -8.41 21.70 -2.27
N VAL A 177 -8.07 20.42 -2.18
CA VAL A 177 -6.92 19.95 -1.41
C VAL A 177 -5.60 20.30 -2.09
N LEU A 178 -5.58 20.28 -3.43
CA LEU A 178 -4.42 20.69 -4.23
C LEU A 178 -4.22 22.22 -4.13
N ASP A 179 -5.29 23.01 -4.13
CA ASP A 179 -5.20 24.47 -3.97
C ASP A 179 -4.65 24.88 -2.59
N GLU A 180 -5.09 24.20 -1.53
CA GLU A 180 -4.52 24.37 -0.17
C GLU A 180 -3.02 24.05 -0.14
N LEU A 181 -2.63 22.93 -0.77
CA LEU A 181 -1.24 22.50 -0.83
C LEU A 181 -0.39 23.46 -1.67
N LEU A 182 -0.90 23.96 -2.79
CA LEU A 182 -0.23 24.95 -3.63
C LEU A 182 -0.01 26.26 -2.85
N THR A 183 -1.03 26.72 -2.12
CA THR A 183 -0.94 27.89 -1.25
C THR A 183 0.15 27.71 -0.19
N LEU A 184 0.23 26.52 0.41
CA LEU A 184 1.27 26.20 1.39
C LEU A 184 2.67 26.17 0.74
N CYS A 185 2.81 25.59 -0.47
CA CYS A 185 4.07 25.61 -1.21
C CYS A 185 4.53 27.03 -1.52
N GLY A 186 3.61 27.91 -1.94
CA GLY A 186 3.89 29.33 -2.19
C GLY A 186 4.39 30.06 -0.95
N LYS A 187 3.75 29.85 0.21
CA LYS A 187 4.22 30.39 1.51
C LYS A 187 5.61 29.88 1.87
N LEU A 188 5.90 28.61 1.59
CA LEU A 188 7.19 27.99 1.91
C LEU A 188 8.28 28.25 0.85
N GLY A 189 7.99 29.02 -0.21
CA GLY A 189 8.94 29.28 -1.29
C GLY A 189 9.31 28.03 -2.12
N ILE A 190 8.45 27.01 -2.13
CA ILE A 190 8.67 25.76 -2.87
C ILE A 190 8.09 25.92 -4.28
N SER A 191 8.96 25.92 -5.29
CA SER A 191 8.56 26.01 -6.70
C SER A 191 7.93 24.69 -7.19
N THR A 192 6.68 24.76 -7.63
CA THR A 192 5.90 23.63 -8.17
C THR A 192 4.83 24.12 -9.14
N THR A 193 4.35 23.23 -10.02
CA THR A 193 3.18 23.46 -10.89
C THR A 193 1.97 22.67 -10.39
N ASN A 194 0.76 23.01 -10.85
CA ASN A 194 -0.46 22.25 -10.55
C ASN A 194 -0.39 20.80 -11.04
N GLU A 195 0.22 20.58 -12.20
CA GLU A 195 0.40 19.26 -12.78
C GLU A 195 1.35 18.41 -11.91
N GLU A 196 2.50 18.98 -11.51
CA GLU A 196 3.48 18.31 -10.63
C GLU A 196 2.86 18.00 -9.27
N LEU A 197 2.13 18.96 -8.69
CA LEU A 197 1.45 18.79 -7.41
C LEU A 197 0.43 17.65 -7.44
N SER A 198 -0.38 17.61 -8.50
CA SER A 198 -1.39 16.57 -8.72
C SER A 198 -0.74 15.18 -8.79
N LYS A 199 0.35 15.06 -9.55
CA LYS A 199 1.14 13.83 -9.67
C LYS A 199 1.63 13.34 -8.30
N ILE A 200 2.26 14.23 -7.54
CA ILE A 200 2.82 13.90 -6.22
C ILE A 200 1.72 13.53 -5.23
N TYR A 201 0.60 14.26 -5.24
CA TYR A 201 -0.51 14.00 -4.33
C TYR A 201 -1.16 12.64 -4.59
N VAL A 202 -1.51 12.32 -5.84
CA VAL A 202 -2.07 11.01 -6.22
C VAL A 202 -1.09 9.88 -5.90
N MET A 203 0.19 10.06 -6.23
CA MET A 203 1.25 9.11 -5.88
C MET A 203 1.31 8.83 -4.37
N SER A 204 1.22 9.89 -3.55
CA SER A 204 1.28 9.79 -2.09
C SER A 204 0.13 8.97 -1.49
N LYS A 205 -1.04 8.94 -2.14
CA LYS A 205 -2.18 8.13 -1.72
C LYS A 205 -2.04 6.66 -2.15
N ARG A 206 -1.53 6.43 -3.35
CA ARG A 206 -1.43 5.09 -3.94
C ARG A 206 -0.31 4.25 -3.33
N ASN A 207 0.90 4.81 -3.21
CA ASN A 207 2.11 3.99 -3.01
C ASN A 207 2.62 3.89 -1.57
N PHE A 208 2.07 4.67 -0.65
CA PHE A 208 2.45 4.62 0.76
C PHE A 208 1.73 3.47 1.48
N LEU A 209 2.49 2.78 2.34
CA LEU A 209 2.00 1.70 3.20
C LEU A 209 1.95 2.17 4.65
N GLU A 210 0.95 1.72 5.38
CA GLU A 210 0.88 1.92 6.83
C GLU A 210 1.80 0.93 7.55
N ILE A 211 2.52 1.43 8.54
CA ILE A 211 3.56 0.71 9.27
C ILE A 211 3.40 1.02 10.75
N ASN A 212 3.37 -0.02 11.56
CA ASN A 212 3.53 0.13 13.01
C ASN A 212 4.97 0.57 13.29
N HIS A 213 5.14 1.85 13.60
CA HIS A 213 6.42 2.45 13.91
C HIS A 213 6.61 2.54 15.41
N THR A 214 7.60 1.83 15.93
CA THR A 214 7.70 1.61 17.38
C THR A 214 6.41 0.99 17.94
N LYS A 215 6.36 0.57 19.21
CA LYS A 215 5.15 -0.08 19.74
C LYS A 215 3.93 0.85 19.86
N SER A 216 4.05 2.15 19.55
CA SER A 216 3.06 3.17 19.93
C SER A 216 2.64 4.16 18.84
N SER A 217 3.21 4.14 17.63
CA SER A 217 2.84 5.08 16.55
C SER A 217 2.61 4.38 15.22
N LEU A 218 1.66 4.89 14.43
CA LEU A 218 1.40 4.42 13.08
C LEU A 218 1.92 5.47 12.09
N ILE A 219 2.75 5.05 11.14
CA ILE A 219 3.30 5.94 10.10
C ILE A 219 2.96 5.41 8.72
N LYS A 220 3.11 6.26 7.71
CA LYS A 220 3.10 5.89 6.30
C LYS A 220 4.52 5.87 5.77
N GLY A 221 4.86 4.86 4.97
CA GLY A 221 6.16 4.74 4.32
C GLY A 221 6.05 4.37 2.85
N LEU A 222 6.86 5.02 2.02
CA LEU A 222 7.05 4.68 0.61
C LEU A 222 8.29 3.82 0.47
N TYR A 223 8.17 2.67 -0.17
CA TYR A 223 9.29 1.78 -0.46
C TYR A 223 9.50 1.64 -1.96
N PRO A 224 10.76 1.52 -2.43
CA PRO A 224 11.07 1.51 -3.87
C PRO A 224 10.35 0.40 -4.66
N VAL A 225 10.11 -0.74 -4.03
CA VAL A 225 9.53 -1.92 -4.67
C VAL A 225 8.01 -1.86 -4.79
N ILE A 226 7.34 -1.07 -3.93
CA ILE A 226 5.89 -1.11 -3.80
C ILE A 226 5.14 -0.63 -5.04
N PRO A 227 5.53 0.48 -5.69
CA PRO A 227 4.90 0.90 -6.95
C PRO A 227 5.02 -0.13 -8.08
N LEU A 228 5.97 -1.08 -7.98
CA LEU A 228 6.29 -2.06 -9.03
C LEU A 228 5.59 -3.41 -8.84
N LEU A 229 4.95 -3.65 -7.69
CA LEU A 229 4.21 -4.89 -7.44
C LEU A 229 2.79 -4.77 -8.00
N LYS A 230 2.38 -5.73 -8.84
CA LYS A 230 1.04 -5.73 -9.44
C LYS A 230 -0.02 -6.16 -8.41
N GLN A 231 -1.16 -5.47 -8.39
CA GLN A 231 -2.28 -5.86 -7.52
C GLN A 231 -2.82 -7.25 -7.92
N ASN A 232 -2.97 -8.13 -6.95
CA ASN A 232 -3.73 -9.37 -7.09
C ASN A 232 -4.32 -9.75 -5.72
N CYS A 233 -5.62 -10.09 -5.69
CA CYS A 233 -6.29 -10.52 -4.45
C CYS A 233 -5.85 -11.93 -4.01
N VAL A 234 -5.19 -12.68 -4.89
CA VAL A 234 -4.49 -13.94 -4.58
C VAL A 234 -3.01 -13.76 -4.92
N PRO A 235 -2.25 -13.04 -4.07
CA PRO A 235 -0.89 -12.65 -4.40
C PRO A 235 0.08 -13.83 -4.25
N ASN A 236 1.15 -13.80 -5.04
CA ASN A 236 2.29 -14.72 -4.92
C ASN A 236 3.40 -14.19 -4.00
N THR A 237 3.24 -12.98 -3.43
CA THR A 237 4.18 -12.42 -2.44
C THR A 237 3.49 -11.97 -1.16
N LYS A 238 4.26 -11.91 -0.07
CA LYS A 238 3.86 -11.36 1.24
C LYS A 238 4.86 -10.29 1.68
N ARG A 239 4.33 -9.26 2.33
CA ARG A 239 5.10 -8.15 2.94
C ARG A 239 5.26 -8.39 4.42
N ILE A 240 6.46 -8.16 4.93
CA ILE A 240 6.79 -8.20 6.37
C ILE A 240 7.58 -6.93 6.71
N PHE A 241 7.21 -6.28 7.80
CA PHE A 241 7.92 -5.12 8.33
C PHE A 241 8.74 -5.54 9.54
N SER A 242 10.02 -5.16 9.56
CA SER A 242 10.87 -5.29 10.75
C SER A 242 10.62 -4.16 11.73
N GLU A 243 10.47 -4.49 13.01
CA GLU A 243 10.15 -3.56 14.09
C GLU A 243 11.24 -2.50 14.32
N ASP A 244 12.52 -2.84 14.16
CA ASP A 244 13.62 -1.96 14.58
C ASP A 244 13.95 -0.84 13.57
N ALA A 245 13.67 -1.06 12.29
CA ALA A 245 14.14 -0.18 11.21
C ALA A 245 13.09 0.13 10.15
N ASN A 246 11.81 -0.16 10.40
CA ASN A 246 10.73 -0.07 9.41
C ASN A 246 11.11 -0.75 8.08
N LYS A 247 11.91 -1.83 8.12
CA LYS A 247 12.46 -2.45 6.91
C LYS A 247 11.41 -3.35 6.28
N LEU A 248 11.08 -3.11 5.01
CA LEU A 248 10.19 -3.98 4.25
C LEU A 248 10.97 -5.17 3.71
N THR A 249 10.48 -6.37 4.02
CA THR A 249 10.84 -7.61 3.35
C THR A 249 9.67 -8.09 2.50
N VAL A 250 9.90 -8.33 1.22
CA VAL A 250 8.97 -9.01 0.32
C VAL A 250 9.49 -10.42 0.11
N LEU A 251 8.66 -11.42 0.39
CA LEU A 251 8.99 -12.82 0.20
C LEU A 251 7.93 -13.55 -0.62
N SER A 252 8.33 -14.65 -1.25
CA SER A 252 7.40 -15.49 -2.02
C SER A 252 6.52 -16.33 -1.08
N THR A 253 5.23 -16.45 -1.37
CA THR A 253 4.32 -17.34 -0.63
C THR A 253 4.14 -18.70 -1.31
N ILE A 254 4.39 -18.75 -2.62
CA ILE A 254 4.29 -19.93 -3.48
C ILE A 254 5.53 -20.01 -4.38
N LEU A 255 5.65 -21.04 -5.21
CA LEU A 255 6.64 -21.05 -6.29
C LEU A 255 6.24 -20.00 -7.33
N ILE A 256 7.16 -19.08 -7.65
CA ILE A 256 6.99 -18.14 -8.77
C ILE A 256 7.89 -18.62 -9.90
N LYS A 257 7.32 -18.99 -11.04
CA LYS A 257 8.09 -19.47 -12.20
C LYS A 257 8.77 -18.32 -12.92
N LYS A 258 9.88 -18.62 -13.60
CA LYS A 258 10.53 -17.67 -14.52
C LYS A 258 9.51 -17.10 -15.50
N GLY A 259 9.46 -15.77 -15.61
CA GLY A 259 8.55 -15.02 -16.48
C GLY A 259 7.27 -14.55 -15.80
N GLU A 260 6.91 -15.09 -14.63
CA GLU A 260 5.70 -14.67 -13.91
C GLU A 260 5.86 -13.29 -13.26
N THR A 261 4.76 -12.55 -13.21
CA THR A 261 4.69 -11.25 -12.54
C THR A 261 4.67 -11.42 -11.03
N LEU A 262 5.42 -10.58 -10.32
CA LEU A 262 5.35 -10.49 -8.87
C LEU A 262 4.15 -9.63 -8.48
N THR A 263 3.30 -10.20 -7.64
CA THR A 263 2.00 -9.63 -7.26
C THR A 263 1.88 -9.48 -5.76
N SER A 264 1.15 -8.45 -5.32
CA SER A 264 0.86 -8.19 -3.92
C SER A 264 -0.62 -7.85 -3.76
N ASN A 265 -1.17 -8.10 -2.58
CA ASN A 265 -2.51 -7.63 -2.23
C ASN A 265 -2.42 -6.27 -1.53
N PHE A 266 -3.17 -5.28 -2.00
CA PHE A 266 -3.26 -3.92 -1.45
C PHE A 266 -4.59 -3.64 -0.74
N ALA A 267 -5.55 -4.58 -0.74
CA ALA A 267 -6.80 -4.50 0.01
C ALA A 267 -6.83 -5.56 1.13
N GLU A 268 -7.83 -5.52 2.02
CA GLU A 268 -7.91 -6.57 3.04
C GLU A 268 -8.30 -7.93 2.45
N PRO A 269 -7.57 -9.01 2.82
CA PRO A 269 -7.83 -10.34 2.28
C PRO A 269 -9.28 -10.81 2.49
N LEU A 270 -9.86 -10.48 3.65
CA LEU A 270 -11.18 -10.95 4.08
C LEU A 270 -12.35 -10.10 3.58
N TRP A 271 -12.09 -8.91 3.03
CA TRP A 271 -13.15 -8.13 2.41
C TRP A 271 -13.74 -8.85 1.22
N GLY A 272 -15.04 -8.64 0.97
CA GLY A 272 -15.74 -9.11 -0.22
C GLY A 272 -15.38 -8.35 -1.49
N THR A 273 -15.73 -8.86 -2.67
CA THR A 273 -15.35 -8.29 -3.97
C THR A 273 -15.81 -6.84 -4.12
N LEU A 274 -17.03 -6.50 -3.71
CA LEU A 274 -17.54 -5.12 -3.76
C LEU A 274 -16.67 -4.16 -2.94
N ASP A 275 -16.37 -4.53 -1.69
CA ASP A 275 -15.57 -3.69 -0.78
C ASP A 275 -14.12 -3.56 -1.28
N ARG A 276 -13.51 -4.66 -1.75
CA ARG A 276 -12.17 -4.63 -2.36
C ARG A 276 -12.12 -3.75 -3.60
N GLN A 277 -13.09 -3.90 -4.52
CA GLN A 277 -13.17 -3.09 -5.74
C GLN A 277 -13.35 -1.61 -5.39
N SER A 278 -14.29 -1.29 -4.50
CA SER A 278 -14.54 0.08 -4.04
C SER A 278 -13.29 0.71 -3.42
N TYR A 279 -12.61 0.01 -2.50
CA TYR A 279 -11.38 0.49 -1.88
C TYR A 279 -10.23 0.66 -2.88
N LEU A 280 -9.97 -0.34 -3.72
CA LEU A 280 -8.86 -0.29 -4.69
C LEU A 280 -9.10 0.81 -5.72
N ARG A 281 -10.33 0.97 -6.20
CA ARG A 281 -10.69 2.08 -7.08
C ARG A 281 -10.49 3.40 -6.36
N THR A 282 -11.06 3.59 -5.17
CA THR A 282 -11.07 4.90 -4.48
C THR A 282 -9.71 5.36 -3.97
N THR A 283 -8.90 4.44 -3.42
CA THR A 283 -7.66 4.78 -2.72
C THR A 283 -6.40 4.50 -3.55
N LYS A 284 -6.44 3.49 -4.43
CA LYS A 284 -5.29 3.03 -5.21
C LYS A 284 -5.45 3.23 -6.72
N PHE A 285 -6.64 3.64 -7.18
CA PHE A 285 -6.99 3.82 -8.60
C PHE A 285 -6.81 2.54 -9.43
N ILE A 286 -7.08 1.39 -8.81
CA ILE A 286 -6.89 0.08 -9.45
C ILE A 286 -8.25 -0.59 -9.67
N ASN A 287 -8.52 -0.99 -10.91
CA ASN A 287 -9.63 -1.86 -11.28
C ASN A 287 -9.12 -3.30 -11.35
N CYS A 288 -9.19 -4.03 -10.23
CA CYS A 288 -8.64 -5.38 -10.16
C CYS A 288 -9.49 -6.37 -10.98
N SER A 289 -8.86 -7.18 -11.84
CA SER A 289 -9.53 -8.20 -12.65
C SER A 289 -8.92 -9.60 -12.44
N CYS A 290 -8.34 -9.83 -11.25
CA CYS A 290 -7.75 -11.12 -10.89
C CYS A 290 -8.80 -12.23 -10.80
N VAL A 291 -8.33 -13.49 -10.75
CA VAL A 291 -9.19 -14.69 -10.72
C VAL A 291 -10.26 -14.63 -9.62
N ARG A 292 -9.90 -14.19 -8.40
CA ARG A 292 -10.86 -14.04 -7.30
C ARG A 292 -11.88 -12.91 -7.54
N CYS A 293 -11.49 -11.83 -8.19
CA CYS A 293 -12.41 -10.72 -8.48
C CYS A 293 -13.35 -11.02 -9.64
N LYS A 294 -12.99 -11.93 -10.55
CA LYS A 294 -13.85 -12.36 -11.67
C LYS A 294 -14.86 -13.43 -11.26
N ASP A 295 -14.54 -14.18 -10.21
CA ASP A 295 -15.36 -15.27 -9.72
C ASP A 295 -16.46 -14.76 -8.75
N PRO A 296 -17.76 -14.94 -9.06
CA PRO A 296 -18.86 -14.58 -8.16
C PRO A 296 -18.83 -15.26 -6.80
N THR A 297 -18.19 -16.43 -6.70
CA THR A 297 -18.06 -17.21 -5.46
C THR A 297 -16.81 -16.85 -4.66
N GLU A 298 -15.95 -15.99 -5.22
CA GLU A 298 -14.68 -15.58 -4.64
C GLU A 298 -13.76 -16.78 -4.30
N LEU A 299 -13.67 -17.75 -5.21
CA LEU A 299 -12.99 -19.03 -5.05
C LEU A 299 -13.67 -19.94 -4.00
N ASN A 300 -15.00 -20.01 -4.06
CA ASN A 300 -15.86 -20.73 -3.11
C ASN A 300 -15.78 -20.26 -1.65
N ILE A 301 -15.24 -19.05 -1.41
CA ILE A 301 -15.18 -18.45 -0.07
C ILE A 301 -16.48 -17.70 0.25
N TYR A 302 -17.15 -17.16 -0.78
CA TYR A 302 -18.44 -16.47 -0.66
C TYR A 302 -18.45 -15.31 0.34
N THR A 303 -17.32 -14.60 0.53
CA THR A 303 -17.18 -13.50 1.51
C THR A 303 -18.17 -12.35 1.31
N SER A 304 -18.73 -12.19 0.10
CA SER A 304 -19.69 -11.15 -0.23
C SER A 304 -21.14 -11.65 -0.31
N SER A 305 -21.35 -12.96 -0.19
CA SER A 305 -22.64 -13.58 -0.50
C SER A 305 -23.51 -13.73 0.74
N ILE A 306 -24.81 -13.75 0.50
CA ILE A 306 -25.83 -14.00 1.52
C ILE A 306 -26.64 -15.24 1.17
N TYR A 307 -27.25 -15.87 2.17
CA TYR A 307 -28.16 -16.98 1.92
C TYR A 307 -29.44 -16.51 1.24
N CYS A 308 -29.88 -17.26 0.23
CA CYS A 308 -31.15 -16.99 -0.43
C CYS A 308 -32.32 -17.32 0.51
N GLN A 309 -33.08 -16.30 0.93
CA GLN A 309 -34.18 -16.48 1.87
C GLN A 309 -35.35 -17.30 1.30
N LYS A 310 -35.51 -17.35 -0.03
CA LYS A 310 -36.55 -18.17 -0.68
C LYS A 310 -36.20 -19.66 -0.72
N CYS A 311 -34.91 -19.98 -0.74
CA CYS A 311 -34.41 -21.35 -0.83
C CYS A 311 -33.75 -21.83 0.48
N LYS A 312 -33.82 -21.02 1.54
CA LYS A 312 -33.15 -21.31 2.81
C LYS A 312 -33.80 -22.55 3.42
N ASP A 313 -33.01 -23.61 3.53
CA ASP A 313 -33.40 -24.79 4.29
C ASP A 313 -33.14 -24.50 5.77
N LYS A 314 -34.18 -24.59 6.60
CA LYS A 314 -34.08 -24.35 8.06
C LYS A 314 -33.27 -25.42 8.78
N LEU A 315 -33.04 -26.57 8.16
CA LEU A 315 -32.34 -27.73 8.76
C LEU A 315 -30.87 -27.84 8.29
N LEU A 316 -30.50 -27.23 7.15
CA LEU A 316 -29.16 -27.33 6.55
C LEU A 316 -28.69 -25.96 6.01
N GLU A 317 -28.40 -25.03 6.92
CA GLU A 317 -28.00 -23.65 6.57
C GLU A 317 -26.78 -23.61 5.63
N ASP A 318 -25.74 -24.44 5.87
CA ASP A 318 -24.52 -24.45 5.06
C ASP A 318 -24.71 -24.95 3.61
N LYS A 319 -25.80 -25.69 3.35
CA LYS A 319 -26.17 -26.17 2.00
C LYS A 319 -27.19 -25.26 1.31
N SER A 320 -27.62 -24.20 1.98
CA SER A 320 -28.58 -23.25 1.39
C SER A 320 -27.94 -22.52 0.21
N PRO A 321 -28.68 -22.35 -0.91
CA PRO A 321 -28.21 -21.59 -2.06
C PRO A 321 -27.84 -20.17 -1.68
N LYS A 322 -26.77 -19.65 -2.26
CA LYS A 322 -26.29 -18.30 -1.99
C LYS A 322 -26.73 -17.36 -3.09
N ILE A 323 -26.80 -16.08 -2.75
CA ILE A 323 -27.00 -14.98 -3.68
C ILE A 323 -25.61 -14.41 -4.00
N VAL A 324 -25.24 -14.45 -5.28
CA VAL A 324 -23.94 -14.03 -5.81
C VAL A 324 -24.12 -12.94 -6.86
N SER A 325 -23.10 -12.12 -7.07
CA SER A 325 -23.13 -11.09 -8.11
C SER A 325 -23.22 -11.71 -9.51
N THR A 326 -24.06 -11.15 -10.38
CA THR A 326 -24.16 -11.57 -11.79
C THR A 326 -22.96 -11.12 -12.62
N ASN A 327 -22.31 -10.03 -12.21
CA ASN A 327 -21.06 -9.55 -12.79
C ASN A 327 -20.19 -8.88 -11.70
N PRO A 328 -19.27 -9.62 -11.06
CA PRO A 328 -18.51 -9.13 -9.91
C PRO A 328 -17.57 -7.93 -10.19
N LEU A 329 -17.27 -7.65 -11.45
CA LEU A 329 -16.44 -6.49 -11.84
C LEU A 329 -17.26 -5.22 -12.04
N ASP A 330 -18.58 -5.33 -12.14
CA ASP A 330 -19.51 -4.21 -12.18
C ASP A 330 -20.14 -4.01 -10.79
N LEU A 331 -19.94 -2.83 -10.21
CA LEU A 331 -20.41 -2.52 -8.86
C LEU A 331 -21.94 -2.36 -8.80
N GLU A 332 -22.59 -2.10 -9.94
CA GLU A 332 -24.04 -1.93 -10.05
C GLU A 332 -24.75 -3.21 -10.51
N ALA A 333 -23.99 -4.28 -10.77
CA ALA A 333 -24.55 -5.56 -11.19
C ALA A 333 -25.50 -6.12 -10.14
N SER A 334 -26.60 -6.69 -10.63
CA SER A 334 -27.55 -7.39 -9.78
C SER A 334 -26.94 -8.65 -9.15
N TRP A 335 -27.63 -9.19 -8.17
CA TRP A 335 -27.20 -10.36 -7.42
C TRP A 335 -28.29 -11.43 -7.53
N LYS A 336 -27.94 -12.60 -8.04
CA LYS A 336 -28.89 -13.69 -8.31
C LYS A 336 -28.58 -14.91 -7.44
N CYS A 337 -29.64 -15.60 -7.02
CA CYS A 337 -29.54 -16.90 -6.37
C CYS A 337 -28.96 -17.95 -7.32
N GLU A 338 -28.10 -18.82 -6.81
CA GLU A 338 -27.50 -19.92 -7.58
C GLU A 338 -28.52 -20.97 -8.07
N LYS A 339 -29.72 -21.04 -7.46
CA LYS A 339 -30.72 -22.08 -7.78
C LYS A 339 -32.09 -21.58 -8.23
N CYS A 340 -32.47 -20.35 -7.92
CA CYS A 340 -33.81 -19.82 -8.24
C CYS A 340 -33.71 -18.43 -8.86
N ASP A 341 -34.85 -17.89 -9.30
CA ASP A 341 -34.92 -16.57 -9.92
C ASP A 341 -34.99 -15.42 -8.91
N ASN A 342 -34.58 -15.66 -7.67
CA ASN A 342 -34.46 -14.57 -6.71
C ASN A 342 -33.28 -13.67 -7.07
N GLU A 343 -33.58 -12.39 -7.26
CA GLU A 343 -32.62 -11.37 -7.65
C GLU A 343 -32.72 -10.16 -6.70
N ILE A 344 -31.58 -9.56 -6.39
CA ILE A 344 -31.43 -8.44 -5.48
C ILE A 344 -30.57 -7.39 -6.18
N LEU A 345 -30.90 -6.11 -5.99
CA LEU A 345 -30.13 -5.01 -6.58
C LEU A 345 -28.84 -4.76 -5.80
N ALA A 346 -27.77 -4.33 -6.48
CA ALA A 346 -26.49 -3.98 -5.86
C ALA A 346 -26.65 -3.00 -4.68
N LYS A 347 -27.50 -1.97 -4.85
CA LYS A 347 -27.81 -0.98 -3.80
C LYS A 347 -28.36 -1.59 -2.51
N GLN A 348 -29.11 -2.69 -2.60
CA GLN A 348 -29.67 -3.38 -1.43
C GLN A 348 -28.59 -4.17 -0.69
N ILE A 349 -27.70 -4.85 -1.43
CA ILE A 349 -26.53 -5.53 -0.86
C ILE A 349 -25.61 -4.52 -0.19
N ALA A 350 -25.28 -3.42 -0.87
CA ALA A 350 -24.44 -2.36 -0.32
C ALA A 350 -25.04 -1.71 0.94
N PHE A 351 -26.36 -1.52 0.97
CA PHE A 351 -27.06 -1.03 2.17
C PHE A 351 -26.99 -2.05 3.32
N GLY A 352 -27.23 -3.33 3.04
CA GLY A 352 -27.09 -4.41 4.02
C GLY A 352 -25.69 -4.47 4.64
N ASN A 353 -24.65 -4.46 3.81
CA ASN A 353 -23.26 -4.46 4.27
C ASN A 353 -22.94 -3.25 5.15
N LYS A 354 -23.43 -2.05 4.79
CA LYS A 354 -23.25 -0.84 5.62
C LYS A 354 -23.94 -0.96 6.97
N SER A 355 -25.15 -1.52 7.01
CA SER A 355 -25.89 -1.73 8.25
C SER A 355 -25.14 -2.72 9.15
N LEU A 356 -24.68 -3.85 8.61
CA LEU A 356 -23.87 -4.82 9.36
C LEU A 356 -22.57 -4.21 9.90
N ALA A 357 -21.86 -3.44 9.07
CA ALA A 357 -20.61 -2.81 9.50
C ALA A 357 -20.84 -1.87 10.68
N ARG A 358 -21.95 -1.12 10.72
CA ARG A 358 -22.30 -0.28 11.87
C ARG A 358 -22.56 -1.10 13.11
N GLU A 359 -23.32 -2.19 12.97
CA GLU A 359 -23.63 -3.09 14.08
C GLU A 359 -22.36 -3.72 14.65
N ILE A 360 -21.49 -4.27 13.79
CA ILE A 360 -20.19 -4.84 14.19
C ILE A 360 -19.36 -3.81 14.97
N ASN A 361 -19.27 -2.57 14.47
CA ASN A 361 -18.49 -1.51 15.12
C ASN A 361 -19.07 -1.09 16.49
N ASN A 362 -20.34 -1.39 16.76
CA ASN A 362 -20.99 -1.10 18.03
C ASN A 362 -20.95 -2.27 19.01
N ILE A 363 -20.47 -3.45 18.60
CA ILE A 363 -20.35 -4.61 19.48
C ILE A 363 -19.22 -4.37 20.48
N ASN A 364 -19.52 -4.55 21.76
CA ASN A 364 -18.48 -4.69 22.76
C ASN A 364 -17.78 -6.05 22.61
N MET A 365 -16.61 -6.06 21.95
CA MET A 365 -15.82 -7.27 21.70
C MET A 365 -15.27 -7.93 22.97
N GLU A 366 -15.27 -7.23 24.11
CA GLU A 366 -14.81 -7.77 25.40
C GLU A 366 -15.91 -8.58 26.11
N GLN A 367 -17.16 -8.53 25.62
CA GLN A 367 -18.31 -9.21 26.22
C GLN A 367 -18.84 -10.34 25.31
N PRO A 368 -18.60 -11.62 25.66
CA PRO A 368 -19.05 -12.76 24.86
C PRO A 368 -20.54 -12.77 24.54
N LYS A 369 -21.39 -12.32 25.48
CA LYS A 369 -22.86 -12.24 25.27
C LYS A 369 -23.26 -11.29 24.14
N CYS A 370 -22.51 -10.20 23.95
CA CYS A 370 -22.75 -9.26 22.84
C CYS A 370 -22.42 -9.91 21.50
N LEU A 371 -21.35 -10.71 21.44
CA LEU A 371 -20.97 -11.48 20.25
C LEU A 371 -21.99 -12.58 19.93
N GLU A 372 -22.45 -13.32 20.93
CA GLU A 372 -23.50 -14.34 20.78
C GLU A 372 -24.81 -13.72 20.29
N HIS A 373 -25.26 -12.63 20.91
CA HIS A 373 -26.48 -11.91 20.52
C HIS A 373 -26.40 -11.46 19.05
N PHE A 374 -25.26 -10.89 18.66
CA PHE A 374 -25.02 -10.48 17.29
C PHE A 374 -25.01 -11.66 16.32
N TYR A 375 -24.35 -12.77 16.67
CA TYR A 375 -24.31 -13.98 15.83
C TYR A 375 -25.72 -14.56 15.62
N LEU A 376 -26.51 -14.67 16.69
CA LEU A 376 -27.86 -15.24 16.64
C LEU A 376 -28.84 -14.39 15.83
N ASN A 377 -28.71 -13.07 15.89
CA ASN A 377 -29.66 -12.14 15.26
C ASN A 377 -29.24 -11.71 13.84
N MET A 378 -27.95 -11.65 13.56
CA MET A 378 -27.43 -11.14 12.28
C MET A 378 -26.37 -12.04 11.64
N GLY A 379 -25.47 -12.65 12.43
CA GLY A 379 -24.39 -13.50 11.91
C GLY A 379 -24.85 -14.66 11.02
N LYS A 380 -25.98 -15.30 11.35
CA LYS A 380 -26.56 -16.42 10.58
C LYS A 380 -26.97 -16.09 9.14
N PHE A 381 -27.01 -14.81 8.77
CA PHE A 381 -27.42 -14.37 7.44
C PHE A 381 -26.24 -13.99 6.53
N PHE A 382 -25.04 -13.82 7.09
CA PHE A 382 -23.88 -13.26 6.39
C PHE A 382 -22.63 -14.10 6.61
N ILE A 383 -22.09 -14.63 5.52
CA ILE A 383 -20.89 -15.49 5.52
C ILE A 383 -19.64 -14.70 5.95
N GLN A 384 -19.62 -13.38 5.67
CA GLN A 384 -18.53 -12.45 5.98
C GLN A 384 -18.14 -12.41 7.47
N LEU A 385 -19.06 -12.77 8.37
CA LEU A 385 -18.89 -12.63 9.81
C LEU A 385 -18.12 -13.76 10.48
N ILE A 386 -18.07 -14.96 9.87
CA ILE A 386 -17.41 -16.12 10.48
C ILE A 386 -15.87 -16.02 10.39
N LEU A 387 -15.35 -15.21 9.46
CA LEU A 387 -13.90 -15.08 9.23
C LEU A 387 -13.27 -13.85 9.90
N SER A 388 -14.10 -12.94 10.43
CA SER A 388 -13.70 -11.61 10.94
C SER A 388 -13.66 -11.51 12.47
N VAL A 389 -14.19 -12.54 13.15
CA VAL A 389 -14.19 -12.74 14.61
C VAL A 389 -13.23 -13.90 14.89
#